data_AF-A0A095XTH6-F1
#
_entry.id   AF-A0A095XTH6-F1
#
_cell.length_a   1.000
_cell.length_b   1.000
_cell.length_c   1.000
_cell.angle_alpha   90.00
_cell.angle_beta   90.00
_cell.angle_gamma   90.00
#
_symmetry.space_group_name_H-M   'P 1'
#
loop_
_entity.id
_entity.type
_entity.pdbx_description
1 polymer ?
#
loop_
_entity_poly.entity_id
_entity_poly.type
_entity_poly.pdbx_seq_one_letter_code
_entity_poly.pdbx_strand_id
1 'polypeptide(L)'
;MKPRNKYEKAVLAESKHLRPITKTQSKWAFRECIDHFAYRLPKGRTTCMDCGHSWTIEKPTDTCICPHCGARLQVKETFERKIRQKQYFTILTTCGEYQILRMFLLSVEMEKGCKASSYTFEIGQYWWNAQGRKTIIAVQRTLGRYIDTFSFCSPMAVRNDNEAYRHISYSPIYPKFKVTDTLRRNGFEGNFHNIVPTELIPALLSDSRVETLLKSGQIPLLKFFMHNGRRSIDSYWASIRICLRNGYHIEDGSLWCDMVDMLNQLGKDIHNAKYVCPTDL
;
A
#
# COMPACT_ATOMS: atom_id res chain seq x y z
N MET A 1 -17.99 -1.88 -16.16
CA MET A 1 -18.47 -2.99 -17.02
C MET A 1 -19.61 -3.68 -16.29
N LYS A 2 -20.46 -4.44 -17.01
CA LYS A 2 -21.44 -5.32 -16.34
C LYS A 2 -20.70 -6.51 -15.71
N PRO A 3 -21.12 -6.99 -14.53
CA PRO A 3 -20.57 -8.22 -13.95
C PRO A 3 -20.73 -9.41 -14.89
N ARG A 4 -19.65 -10.15 -15.11
CA ARG A 4 -19.57 -11.27 -16.06
C ARG A 4 -19.87 -12.62 -15.41
N ASN A 5 -19.58 -12.77 -14.12
CA ASN A 5 -19.72 -14.03 -13.40
C ASN A 5 -20.40 -13.85 -12.03
N LYS A 6 -20.78 -14.98 -11.40
CA LYS A 6 -21.46 -15.00 -10.09
C LYS A 6 -20.67 -14.27 -9.00
N TYR A 7 -19.34 -14.37 -9.02
CA TYR A 7 -18.46 -13.72 -8.06
C TYR A 7 -18.50 -12.18 -8.19
N GLU A 8 -18.33 -11.66 -9.41
CA GLU A 8 -18.42 -10.22 -9.69
C GLU A 8 -19.81 -9.65 -9.34
N LYS A 9 -20.89 -10.43 -9.55
CA LYS A 9 -22.25 -10.04 -9.16
C LYS A 9 -22.41 -9.93 -7.65
N ALA A 10 -21.91 -10.91 -6.91
CA ALA A 10 -21.95 -10.92 -5.44
C ALA A 10 -21.16 -9.74 -4.86
N VAL A 11 -19.94 -9.52 -5.34
CA VAL A 11 -19.09 -8.41 -4.89
C VAL A 11 -19.72 -7.04 -5.19
N LEU A 12 -20.35 -6.86 -6.35
CA LEU A 12 -21.05 -5.61 -6.68
C LEU A 12 -22.31 -5.37 -5.84
N ALA A 13 -22.99 -6.44 -5.40
CA ALA A 13 -24.07 -6.31 -4.44
C ALA A 13 -23.53 -5.89 -3.08
N GLU A 14 -22.48 -6.58 -2.61
CA GLU A 14 -21.87 -6.36 -1.31
C GLU A 14 -21.25 -4.96 -1.15
N SER A 15 -20.69 -4.41 -2.23
CA SER A 15 -20.07 -3.07 -2.21
C SER A 15 -21.04 -1.95 -1.83
N LYS A 16 -22.35 -2.17 -2.00
CA LYS A 16 -23.39 -1.20 -1.62
C LYS A 16 -23.55 -1.08 -0.10
N HIS A 17 -23.06 -2.06 0.66
CA HIS A 17 -23.11 -2.07 2.12
C HIS A 17 -21.88 -1.42 2.77
N LEU A 18 -20.89 -1.00 1.97
CA LEU A 18 -19.72 -0.30 2.47
C LEU A 18 -20.08 1.07 3.04
N ARG A 19 -19.62 1.32 4.26
CA ARG A 19 -19.79 2.62 4.90
C ARG A 19 -18.90 3.68 4.25
N PRO A 20 -19.34 4.94 4.19
CA PRO A 20 -18.49 6.06 3.80
C PRO A 20 -17.22 6.16 4.66
N ILE A 21 -16.19 6.81 4.14
CA ILE A 21 -14.98 7.12 4.89
C ILE A 21 -15.31 7.96 6.14
N THR A 22 -14.65 7.66 7.25
CA THR A 22 -14.87 8.37 8.52
C THR A 22 -14.06 9.66 8.58
N LYS A 23 -14.53 10.64 9.38
CA LYS A 23 -13.78 11.88 9.64
C LYS A 23 -12.37 11.62 10.20
N THR A 24 -12.19 10.56 10.98
CA THR A 24 -10.88 10.19 11.55
C THR A 24 -9.91 9.73 10.47
N GLN A 25 -10.38 8.92 9.51
CA GLN A 25 -9.59 8.48 8.36
C GLN A 25 -9.22 9.68 7.46
N SER A 26 -10.16 10.56 7.17
CA SER A 26 -9.88 11.78 6.39
C SER A 26 -8.87 12.71 7.09
N LYS A 27 -8.99 12.88 8.42
CA LYS A 27 -8.03 13.66 9.21
C LYS A 27 -6.64 13.04 9.21
N TRP A 28 -6.54 11.72 9.33
CA TRP A 28 -5.26 11.02 9.22
C TRP A 28 -4.65 11.22 7.83
N ALA A 29 -5.42 11.05 6.76
CA ALA A 29 -4.92 11.24 5.40
C ALA A 29 -4.41 12.67 5.17
N PHE A 30 -5.15 13.68 5.67
CA PHE A 30 -4.71 15.07 5.62
C PHE A 30 -3.39 15.31 6.38
N ARG A 31 -3.08 14.53 7.41
CA ARG A 31 -1.88 14.73 8.25
C ARG A 31 -0.66 13.95 7.80
N GLU A 32 -0.88 12.73 7.33
CA GLU A 32 0.21 11.77 7.08
C GLU A 32 0.49 11.57 5.59
N CYS A 33 -0.41 11.97 4.70
CA CYS A 33 -0.24 11.70 3.27
C CYS A 33 0.21 12.93 2.47
N ILE A 34 0.04 14.16 2.96
CA ILE A 34 0.42 15.37 2.23
C ILE A 34 1.55 16.11 2.93
N ASP A 35 2.23 16.98 2.19
CA ASP A 35 3.18 17.90 2.77
C ASP A 35 2.47 19.10 3.39
N HIS A 36 3.00 19.58 4.51
CA HIS A 36 2.48 20.76 5.20
C HIS A 36 3.48 21.90 5.12
N PHE A 37 3.02 23.08 4.71
CA PHE A 37 3.91 24.21 4.42
C PHE A 37 3.66 25.43 5.30
N ALA A 38 4.73 26.19 5.51
CA ALA A 38 4.71 27.55 6.01
C ALA A 38 5.33 28.47 4.95
N TYR A 39 4.56 29.39 4.38
CA TYR A 39 5.05 30.29 3.34
C TYR A 39 5.63 31.55 3.98
N ARG A 40 6.95 31.71 3.84
CA ARG A 40 7.73 32.84 4.36
C ARG A 40 8.00 33.85 3.24
N LEU A 41 7.79 35.13 3.54
CA LEU A 41 8.22 36.24 2.69
C LEU A 41 9.63 36.68 3.08
N PRO A 42 10.40 37.36 2.19
CA PRO A 42 11.78 37.78 2.47
C PRO A 42 11.97 38.59 3.76
N LYS A 43 10.97 39.39 4.15
CA LYS A 43 10.96 40.18 5.40
C LYS A 43 10.56 39.37 6.65
N GLY A 44 10.53 38.05 6.59
CA GLY A 44 10.26 37.17 7.74
C GLY A 44 8.80 36.91 8.06
N ARG A 45 7.84 37.55 7.37
CA ARG A 45 6.41 37.24 7.56
C ARG A 45 6.09 35.86 7.02
N THR A 46 5.68 34.97 7.91
CA THR A 46 5.37 33.56 7.64
C THR A 46 3.88 33.29 7.84
N THR A 47 3.28 32.48 6.97
CA THR A 47 1.89 32.05 7.08
C THR A 47 1.79 30.53 7.03
N CYS A 48 1.07 29.95 7.98
CA CYS A 48 0.73 28.53 7.96
C CYS A 48 -0.28 28.23 6.85
N MET A 49 0.03 27.27 6.00
CA MET A 49 -0.84 26.87 4.90
C MET A 49 -1.99 25.95 5.33
N ASP A 50 -1.93 25.36 6.53
CA ASP A 50 -3.01 24.54 7.07
C ASP A 50 -4.16 25.35 7.68
N CYS A 51 -3.82 26.39 8.47
CA CYS A 51 -4.80 27.14 9.25
C CYS A 51 -4.90 28.63 8.89
N GLY A 52 -3.99 29.14 8.07
CA GLY A 52 -3.98 30.55 7.64
C GLY A 52 -3.36 31.53 8.63
N HIS A 53 -3.01 31.10 9.86
CA HIS A 53 -2.40 31.96 10.86
C HIS A 53 -1.04 32.50 10.36
N SER A 54 -0.76 33.78 10.66
CA SER A 54 0.47 34.46 10.23
C SER A 54 1.24 35.01 11.43
N TRP A 55 2.56 34.85 11.40
CA TRP A 55 3.50 35.33 12.41
C TRP A 55 4.84 35.71 11.75
N THR A 56 5.80 36.18 12.54
CA THR A 56 7.13 36.56 12.03
C THR A 56 8.16 35.53 12.48
N ILE A 57 8.99 35.08 11.53
CA ILE A 57 10.18 34.29 11.79
C ILE A 57 11.39 35.10 11.31
N GLU A 58 12.20 35.56 12.26
CA GLU A 58 13.36 36.41 11.99
C GLU A 58 14.45 35.67 11.21
N LYS A 59 14.81 34.46 11.65
CA LYS A 59 15.85 33.64 11.03
C LYS A 59 15.26 32.64 10.02
N PRO A 60 15.85 32.47 8.82
CA PRO A 60 15.48 31.38 7.93
C PRO A 60 15.68 30.03 8.64
N THR A 61 14.69 29.15 8.51
CA THR A 61 14.69 27.80 9.07
C THR A 61 13.96 26.89 8.10
N ASP A 62 14.39 25.65 7.92
CA ASP A 62 13.75 24.73 6.97
C ASP A 62 12.39 24.19 7.46
N THR A 63 12.20 24.12 8.78
CA THR A 63 10.96 23.65 9.40
C THR A 63 10.53 24.55 10.56
N CYS A 64 9.24 24.60 10.84
CA CYS A 64 8.70 25.32 12.00
C CYS A 64 7.44 24.63 12.54
N ILE A 65 7.01 25.04 13.73
CA ILE A 65 5.74 24.63 14.33
C ILE A 65 4.80 25.84 14.28
N CYS A 66 3.58 25.64 13.75
CA CYS A 66 2.58 26.68 13.75
C CYS A 66 2.15 27.01 15.20
N PRO A 67 2.25 28.27 15.64
CA PRO A 67 1.89 28.63 17.01
C PRO A 67 0.37 28.52 17.29
N HIS A 68 -0.47 28.51 16.25
CA HIS A 68 -1.92 28.43 16.39
C HIS A 68 -2.47 26.99 16.32
N CYS A 69 -2.03 26.19 15.35
CA CYS A 69 -2.56 24.83 15.16
C CYS A 69 -1.61 23.71 15.60
N GLY A 70 -0.38 24.03 16.01
CA GLY A 70 0.63 23.06 16.44
C GLY A 70 1.17 22.15 15.32
N ALA A 71 0.78 22.37 14.07
CA ALA A 71 1.27 21.57 12.94
C ALA A 71 2.76 21.82 12.70
N ARG A 72 3.51 20.75 12.42
CA ARG A 72 4.89 20.82 11.91
C ARG A 72 4.84 21.12 10.42
N LEU A 73 5.56 22.16 9.99
CA LEU A 73 5.49 22.71 8.64
C LEU A 73 6.89 22.82 8.03
N GLN A 74 7.02 22.49 6.75
CA GLN A 74 8.19 22.83 5.94
C GLN A 74 8.09 24.29 5.52
N VAL A 75 9.11 25.08 5.83
CA VAL A 75 9.15 26.50 5.48
C VAL A 75 9.61 26.64 4.03
N LYS A 76 8.84 27.38 3.23
CA LYS A 76 9.19 27.72 1.86
C LYS A 76 9.21 29.24 1.72
N GLU A 77 10.33 29.78 1.27
CA GLU A 77 10.41 31.19 0.88
C GLU A 77 9.78 31.36 -0.50
N THR A 78 8.58 31.95 -0.54
CA THR A 78 7.83 32.10 -1.79
C THR A 78 6.79 33.20 -1.70
N PHE A 79 6.49 33.79 -2.87
CA PHE A 79 5.37 34.71 -3.05
C PHE A 79 4.08 33.99 -3.49
N GLU A 80 4.14 32.68 -3.74
CA GLU A 80 2.97 31.87 -4.02
C GLU A 80 1.92 32.04 -2.93
N ARG A 81 0.66 32.07 -3.33
CA ARG A 81 -0.47 32.24 -2.41
C ARG A 81 -1.32 31.00 -2.25
N LYS A 82 -1.28 30.11 -3.24
CA LYS A 82 -2.13 28.93 -3.32
C LYS A 82 -1.28 27.72 -3.69
N ILE A 83 -1.54 26.60 -3.04
CA ILE A 83 -0.98 25.31 -3.42
C ILE A 83 -2.11 24.28 -3.43
N ARG A 84 -2.07 23.42 -4.45
CA ARG A 84 -2.97 22.29 -4.59
C ARG A 84 -2.14 21.02 -4.48
N GLN A 85 -2.54 20.13 -3.59
CA GLN A 85 -1.92 18.82 -3.43
C GLN A 85 -2.95 17.73 -3.71
N LYS A 86 -2.51 16.70 -4.41
CA LYS A 86 -3.28 15.49 -4.65
C LYS A 86 -2.46 14.32 -4.18
N GLN A 87 -3.00 13.53 -3.28
CA GLN A 87 -2.34 12.33 -2.80
C GLN A 87 -3.31 11.16 -2.71
N TYR A 88 -2.83 9.98 -3.04
CA TYR A 88 -3.55 8.75 -2.80
C TYR A 88 -3.29 8.17 -1.42
N PHE A 89 -4.29 7.48 -0.88
CA PHE A 89 -4.14 6.67 0.33
C PHE A 89 -5.11 5.49 0.26
N THR A 90 -4.88 4.50 1.09
CA THR A 90 -5.66 3.27 1.10
C THR A 90 -6.18 2.94 2.49
N ILE A 91 -7.27 2.17 2.54
CA ILE A 91 -7.88 1.69 3.78
C ILE A 91 -8.15 0.20 3.62
N LEU A 92 -7.57 -0.60 4.50
CA LEU A 92 -7.84 -2.03 4.57
C LEU A 92 -9.05 -2.28 5.50
N THR A 93 -10.03 -3.05 5.03
CA THR A 93 -11.25 -3.36 5.79
C THR A 93 -11.85 -4.69 5.32
N THR A 94 -12.93 -5.11 5.98
CA THR A 94 -13.76 -6.24 5.56
C THR A 94 -15.20 -5.79 5.29
N CYS A 95 -15.91 -6.54 4.44
CA CYS A 95 -17.37 -6.46 4.29
C CYS A 95 -17.87 -7.86 3.94
N GLY A 96 -18.83 -8.37 4.72
CA GLY A 96 -19.22 -9.78 4.66
C GLY A 96 -17.99 -10.69 4.84
N GLU A 97 -17.81 -11.64 3.92
CA GLU A 97 -16.70 -12.59 3.91
C GLU A 97 -15.46 -12.09 3.15
N TYR A 98 -15.51 -10.86 2.62
CA TYR A 98 -14.47 -10.35 1.74
C TYR A 98 -13.45 -9.47 2.47
N GLN A 99 -12.18 -9.68 2.11
CA GLN A 99 -11.12 -8.72 2.40
C GLN A 99 -11.14 -7.62 1.34
N ILE A 100 -11.01 -6.37 1.77
CA ILE A 100 -11.14 -5.20 0.89
C ILE A 100 -10.00 -4.22 1.12
N LEU A 101 -9.36 -3.79 0.03
CA LEU A 101 -8.47 -2.64 0.02
C LEU A 101 -9.15 -1.51 -0.74
N ARG A 102 -9.60 -0.49 -0.01
CA ARG A 102 -10.24 0.71 -0.56
C ARG A 102 -9.17 1.73 -0.92
N MET A 103 -9.33 2.39 -2.05
CA MET A 103 -8.40 3.35 -2.61
C MET A 103 -9.06 4.72 -2.70
N PHE A 104 -8.39 5.73 -2.18
CA PHE A 104 -8.91 7.10 -2.11
C PHE A 104 -7.93 8.10 -2.72
N LEU A 105 -8.48 9.15 -3.31
CA LEU A 105 -7.77 10.37 -3.68
C LEU A 105 -8.13 11.46 -2.67
N LEU A 106 -7.12 12.01 -2.02
CA LEU A 106 -7.19 13.24 -1.23
C LEU A 106 -6.79 14.41 -2.13
N SER A 107 -7.67 15.41 -2.27
CA SER A 107 -7.38 16.68 -2.91
C SER A 107 -7.43 17.79 -1.86
N VAL A 108 -6.34 18.54 -1.70
CA VAL A 108 -6.21 19.61 -0.72
C VAL A 108 -5.90 20.91 -1.43
N GLU A 109 -6.67 21.95 -1.09
CA GLU A 109 -6.40 23.31 -1.50
C GLU A 109 -6.01 24.14 -0.27
N MET A 110 -4.81 24.71 -0.31
CA MET A 110 -4.30 25.58 0.74
C MET A 110 -4.09 26.97 0.17
N GLU A 111 -4.62 27.98 0.86
CA GLU A 111 -4.48 29.38 0.48
C GLU A 111 -3.99 30.21 1.66
N LYS A 112 -3.04 31.09 1.40
CA LYS A 112 -2.44 31.97 2.41
C LYS A 112 -3.52 32.81 3.10
N GLY A 113 -3.62 32.66 4.43
CA GLY A 113 -4.60 33.37 5.25
C GLY A 113 -5.93 32.62 5.42
N CYS A 114 -6.10 31.48 4.76
CA CYS A 114 -7.31 30.65 4.85
C CYS A 114 -6.99 29.31 5.51
N LYS A 115 -8.00 28.70 6.12
CA LYS A 115 -7.93 27.30 6.55
C LYS A 115 -7.95 26.40 5.32
N ALA A 116 -7.07 25.40 5.29
CA ALA A 116 -7.02 24.43 4.19
C ALA A 116 -8.36 23.71 4.02
N SER A 117 -8.76 23.52 2.77
CA SER A 117 -9.92 22.72 2.41
C SER A 117 -9.47 21.40 1.80
N SER A 118 -10.12 20.30 2.19
CA SER A 118 -9.74 18.95 1.77
C SER A 118 -10.96 18.15 1.36
N TYR A 119 -10.84 17.43 0.25
CA TYR A 119 -11.88 16.56 -0.30
C TYR A 119 -11.31 15.15 -0.52
N THR A 120 -12.06 14.13 -0.15
CA THR A 120 -11.67 12.73 -0.34
C THR A 120 -12.64 12.03 -1.27
N PHE A 121 -12.11 11.40 -2.32
CA PHE A 121 -12.88 10.66 -3.31
C PHE A 121 -12.47 9.19 -3.27
N GLU A 122 -13.43 8.28 -3.20
CA GLU A 122 -13.16 6.86 -3.35
C GLU A 122 -13.01 6.51 -4.82
N ILE A 123 -11.81 6.06 -5.21
CA ILE A 123 -11.47 5.75 -6.60
C ILE A 123 -11.83 4.31 -6.94
N GLY A 124 -11.57 3.40 -6.01
CA GLY A 124 -11.78 1.99 -6.26
C GLY A 124 -11.51 1.11 -5.05
N GLN A 125 -11.79 -0.17 -5.24
CA GLN A 125 -11.75 -1.18 -4.20
C GLN A 125 -11.25 -2.48 -4.82
N TYR A 126 -10.19 -3.04 -4.27
CA TYR A 126 -9.85 -4.44 -4.50
C TYR A 126 -10.60 -5.32 -3.51
N TRP A 127 -11.16 -6.41 -4.01
CA TRP A 127 -11.93 -7.39 -3.25
C TRP A 127 -11.33 -8.78 -3.40
N TRP A 128 -11.12 -9.47 -2.28
CA TRP A 128 -10.65 -10.85 -2.24
C TRP A 128 -11.60 -11.72 -1.43
N ASN A 129 -11.95 -12.89 -1.96
CA ASN A 129 -12.61 -13.94 -1.20
C ASN A 129 -11.61 -14.81 -0.43
N ALA A 130 -12.10 -15.76 0.36
CA ALA A 130 -11.26 -16.66 1.15
C ALA A 130 -10.25 -17.52 0.34
N GLN A 131 -10.43 -17.64 -0.98
CA GLN A 131 -9.57 -18.40 -1.88
C GLN A 131 -8.55 -17.51 -2.62
N GLY A 132 -8.50 -16.21 -2.31
CA GLY A 132 -7.63 -15.24 -2.97
C GLY A 132 -8.14 -14.77 -4.34
N ARG A 133 -9.36 -15.17 -4.76
CA ARG A 133 -9.95 -14.70 -6.03
C ARG A 133 -10.18 -13.19 -5.95
N LYS A 134 -9.60 -12.44 -6.88
CA LYS A 134 -9.63 -10.97 -6.92
C LYS A 134 -10.71 -10.42 -7.85
N THR A 135 -11.39 -9.35 -7.45
CA THR A 135 -12.11 -8.46 -8.38
C THR A 135 -11.96 -7.00 -7.97
N ILE A 136 -12.31 -6.08 -8.86
CA ILE A 136 -12.14 -4.64 -8.66
C ILE A 136 -13.45 -3.93 -8.95
N ILE A 137 -13.87 -3.10 -8.00
CA ILE A 137 -14.96 -2.15 -8.16
C ILE A 137 -14.35 -0.76 -8.14
N ALA A 138 -14.42 -0.04 -9.25
CA ALA A 138 -13.77 1.27 -9.38
C ALA A 138 -14.53 2.22 -10.29
N VAL A 139 -14.29 3.51 -10.04
CA VAL A 139 -14.62 4.61 -10.95
C VAL A 139 -13.88 4.40 -12.27
N GLN A 140 -14.48 4.79 -13.38
CA GLN A 140 -13.85 4.63 -14.68
C GLN A 140 -12.61 5.52 -14.80
N ARG A 141 -11.45 4.91 -15.07
CA ARG A 141 -10.28 5.63 -15.56
C ARG A 141 -10.55 6.14 -16.98
N THR A 142 -10.25 7.42 -17.24
CA THR A 142 -10.27 7.99 -18.58
C THR A 142 -8.91 7.79 -19.26
N LEU A 143 -8.90 7.76 -20.60
CA LEU A 143 -7.66 7.73 -21.37
C LEU A 143 -6.89 9.03 -21.10
N GLY A 144 -5.67 8.89 -20.58
CA GLY A 144 -4.85 10.04 -20.19
C GLY A 144 -3.44 9.64 -19.83
N ARG A 145 -2.52 10.61 -19.97
CA ARG A 145 -1.09 10.45 -19.63
C ARG A 145 -0.86 10.35 -18.13
N TYR A 146 -1.70 11.01 -17.33
CA TYR A 146 -1.58 11.03 -15.88
C TYR A 146 -2.35 9.88 -15.21
N ILE A 147 -1.91 9.50 -14.01
CA ILE A 147 -2.56 8.44 -13.23
C ILE A 147 -3.91 8.91 -12.66
N ASP A 148 -4.05 10.20 -12.36
CA ASP A 148 -5.22 10.82 -11.71
C ASP A 148 -6.38 11.16 -12.64
N THR A 149 -6.42 10.56 -13.83
CA THR A 149 -7.48 10.77 -14.80
C THR A 149 -8.63 9.80 -14.57
N PHE A 150 -9.54 10.17 -13.66
CA PHE A 150 -10.77 9.43 -13.36
C PHE A 150 -12.02 10.22 -13.74
N SER A 151 -13.03 9.52 -14.26
CA SER A 151 -14.35 10.08 -14.49
C SER A 151 -15.14 10.09 -13.19
N PHE A 152 -14.90 11.07 -12.33
CA PHE A 152 -15.52 11.17 -10.99
C PHE A 152 -17.05 11.21 -10.99
N CYS A 153 -17.67 11.58 -12.12
CA CYS A 153 -19.13 11.55 -12.28
C CYS A 153 -19.67 10.17 -12.69
N SER A 154 -18.80 9.22 -13.02
CA SER A 154 -19.21 7.85 -13.37
C SER A 154 -19.41 6.99 -12.12
N PRO A 155 -20.44 6.15 -12.07
CA PRO A 155 -20.63 5.22 -10.96
C PRO A 155 -19.49 4.20 -10.88
N MET A 156 -19.18 3.77 -9.66
CA MET A 156 -18.31 2.63 -9.44
C MET A 156 -18.95 1.37 -10.03
N ALA A 157 -18.16 0.61 -10.76
CA ALA A 157 -18.60 -0.63 -11.38
C ALA A 157 -17.45 -1.65 -11.39
N VAL A 158 -17.75 -2.88 -11.74
CA VAL A 158 -16.71 -3.88 -11.99
C VAL A 158 -15.80 -3.38 -13.12
N ARG A 159 -14.49 -3.37 -12.88
CA ARG A 159 -13.46 -2.96 -13.84
C ARG A 159 -12.39 -4.04 -13.97
N ASN A 160 -11.74 -4.05 -15.13
CA ASN A 160 -10.48 -4.78 -15.28
C ASN A 160 -9.38 -4.07 -14.50
N ASP A 161 -8.44 -4.86 -13.97
CA ASP A 161 -7.24 -4.35 -13.33
C ASP A 161 -6.38 -3.58 -14.32
N ASN A 162 -5.72 -2.53 -13.86
CA ASN A 162 -4.83 -1.71 -14.67
C ASN A 162 -3.71 -1.12 -13.83
N GLU A 163 -2.71 -0.55 -14.51
CA GLU A 163 -1.53 0.02 -13.86
C GLU A 163 -1.85 1.15 -12.87
N ALA A 164 -2.88 1.97 -13.13
CA ALA A 164 -3.24 3.05 -12.21
C ALA A 164 -3.81 2.52 -10.89
N TYR A 165 -4.73 1.55 -10.94
CA TYR A 165 -5.26 0.94 -9.71
C TYR A 165 -4.16 0.23 -8.93
N ARG A 166 -3.24 -0.45 -9.64
CA ARG A 166 -2.07 -1.06 -9.02
C ARG A 166 -1.21 0.00 -8.36
N HIS A 167 -0.80 1.05 -9.08
CA HIS A 167 0.00 2.13 -8.50
C HIS A 167 -0.64 2.76 -7.26
N ILE A 168 -1.96 2.98 -7.29
CA ILE A 168 -2.69 3.54 -6.15
C ILE A 168 -2.73 2.56 -4.96
N SER A 169 -2.70 1.24 -5.20
CA SER A 169 -2.69 0.24 -4.11
C SER A 169 -1.42 0.27 -3.26
N TYR A 170 -0.31 0.84 -3.76
CA TYR A 170 0.93 1.07 -3.01
C TYR A 170 0.87 2.27 -2.06
N SER A 171 -0.21 3.07 -2.13
CA SER A 171 -0.31 4.30 -1.36
C SER A 171 -0.47 4.02 0.14
N PRO A 172 -0.09 4.96 1.02
CA PRO A 172 -0.12 4.77 2.47
C PRO A 172 -1.44 4.18 2.99
N ILE A 173 -1.35 3.16 3.84
CA ILE A 173 -2.51 2.49 4.45
C ILE A 173 -2.86 3.15 5.78
N TYR A 174 -4.14 3.42 5.99
CA TYR A 174 -4.65 3.84 7.30
C TYR A 174 -4.36 2.77 8.37
N PRO A 175 -3.62 3.08 9.45
CA PRO A 175 -3.04 2.06 10.34
C PRO A 175 -4.06 1.27 11.16
N LYS A 176 -5.29 1.77 11.33
CA LYS A 176 -6.36 1.06 12.03
C LYS A 176 -7.28 0.39 11.02
N PHE A 177 -6.99 -0.87 10.71
CA PHE A 177 -7.72 -1.64 9.71
C PHE A 177 -8.34 -2.93 10.27
N LYS A 178 -9.21 -3.53 9.46
CA LYS A 178 -9.82 -4.84 9.73
C LYS A 178 -9.33 -5.86 8.71
N VAL A 179 -9.13 -7.08 9.19
CA VAL A 179 -8.74 -8.24 8.39
C VAL A 179 -9.70 -9.39 8.62
N THR A 180 -9.92 -10.21 7.60
CA THR A 180 -10.71 -11.43 7.73
C THR A 180 -10.01 -12.45 8.62
N ASP A 181 -10.79 -13.31 9.27
CA ASP A 181 -10.25 -14.38 10.12
C ASP A 181 -9.39 -15.36 9.32
N THR A 182 -9.75 -15.64 8.06
CA THR A 182 -8.94 -16.46 7.16
C THR A 182 -7.56 -15.85 6.93
N LEU A 183 -7.49 -14.54 6.64
CA LEU A 183 -6.21 -13.87 6.39
C LEU A 183 -5.34 -13.86 7.65
N ARG A 184 -5.95 -13.63 8.82
CA ARG A 184 -5.26 -13.69 10.12
C ARG A 184 -4.75 -15.09 10.43
N ARG A 185 -5.58 -16.11 10.23
CA ARG A 185 -5.21 -17.52 10.42
C ARG A 185 -4.01 -17.92 9.55
N ASN A 186 -3.94 -17.39 8.34
CA ASN A 186 -2.85 -17.64 7.40
C ASN A 186 -1.57 -16.84 7.73
N GLY A 187 -1.50 -16.16 8.89
CA GLY A 187 -0.28 -15.56 9.42
C GLY A 187 -0.14 -14.05 9.24
N PHE A 188 -1.17 -13.35 8.76
CA PHE A 188 -1.11 -11.89 8.64
C PHE A 188 -1.25 -11.17 9.99
N GLU A 189 -0.17 -10.55 10.46
CA GLU A 189 -0.10 -9.84 11.75
C GLU A 189 -0.19 -8.31 11.62
N GLY A 190 -0.62 -7.80 10.45
CA GLY A 190 -0.75 -6.36 10.22
C GLY A 190 0.50 -5.70 9.62
N ASN A 191 1.56 -6.46 9.34
CA ASN A 191 2.72 -5.99 8.61
C ASN A 191 2.71 -6.53 7.18
N PHE A 192 2.90 -5.64 6.21
CA PHE A 192 3.02 -5.99 4.80
C PHE A 192 4.47 -6.30 4.38
N HIS A 193 5.44 -6.05 5.27
CA HIS A 193 6.86 -6.30 5.03
C HIS A 193 7.38 -5.67 3.73
N ASN A 194 6.93 -4.47 3.37
CA ASN A 194 7.24 -3.82 2.08
C ASN A 194 6.83 -4.63 0.84
N ILE A 195 5.90 -5.59 0.99
CA ILE A 195 5.23 -6.29 -0.11
C ILE A 195 3.90 -5.60 -0.35
N VAL A 196 3.51 -5.51 -1.62
CA VAL A 196 2.28 -4.83 -2.02
C VAL A 196 1.06 -5.58 -1.46
N PRO A 197 0.06 -4.89 -0.88
CA PRO A 197 -1.15 -5.56 -0.39
C PRO A 197 -1.85 -6.38 -1.47
N THR A 198 -1.83 -5.90 -2.72
CA THR A 198 -2.48 -6.57 -3.85
C THR A 198 -1.78 -7.85 -4.32
N GLU A 199 -0.57 -8.11 -3.81
CA GLU A 199 0.21 -9.34 -4.05
C GLU A 199 0.18 -10.23 -2.81
N LEU A 200 0.49 -9.67 -1.64
CA LEU A 200 0.58 -10.42 -0.40
C LEU A 200 -0.76 -11.03 0.04
N ILE A 201 -1.85 -10.25 0.00
CA ILE A 201 -3.18 -10.72 0.44
C ILE A 201 -3.66 -11.92 -0.39
N PRO A 202 -3.74 -11.85 -1.73
CA PRO A 202 -4.16 -13.01 -2.51
C PRO A 202 -3.20 -14.18 -2.34
N ALA A 203 -1.88 -13.95 -2.28
CA ALA A 203 -0.88 -15.00 -2.10
C ALA A 203 -1.08 -15.76 -0.77
N LEU A 204 -1.31 -15.05 0.33
CA LEU A 204 -1.62 -15.65 1.63
C LEU A 204 -2.94 -16.43 1.61
N LEU A 205 -3.93 -16.00 0.84
CA LEU A 205 -5.24 -16.67 0.77
C LEU A 205 -5.23 -17.88 -0.16
N SER A 206 -4.34 -17.94 -1.15
CA SER A 206 -4.30 -19.01 -2.14
C SER A 206 -3.18 -20.03 -1.96
N ASP A 207 -2.05 -19.66 -1.34
CA ASP A 207 -0.85 -20.51 -1.27
C ASP A 207 -0.37 -20.71 0.17
N SER A 208 -0.52 -21.94 0.68
CA SER A 208 -0.04 -22.34 2.02
C SER A 208 1.48 -22.22 2.21
N ARG A 209 2.26 -22.20 1.13
CA ARG A 209 3.72 -22.03 1.19
C ARG A 209 4.08 -20.60 1.60
N VAL A 210 3.30 -19.62 1.16
CA VAL A 210 3.46 -18.22 1.54
C VAL A 210 3.17 -18.01 3.02
N GLU A 211 2.10 -18.63 3.52
CA GLU A 211 1.82 -18.70 4.97
C GLU A 211 3.02 -19.29 5.74
N THR A 212 3.59 -20.39 5.25
CA THR A 212 4.72 -21.05 5.91
C THR A 212 5.96 -20.15 5.95
N LEU A 213 6.30 -19.49 4.82
CA LEU A 213 7.43 -18.55 4.76
C LEU A 213 7.22 -17.35 5.68
N LEU A 214 6.00 -16.83 5.74
CA LEU A 214 5.66 -15.70 6.61
C LEU A 214 5.79 -16.09 8.09
N LYS A 215 5.18 -17.22 8.49
CA LYS A 215 5.20 -17.69 9.88
C LYS A 215 6.57 -18.15 10.36
N SER A 216 7.43 -18.62 9.45
CA SER A 216 8.82 -18.98 9.75
C SER A 216 9.78 -17.79 9.74
N GLY A 217 9.29 -16.59 9.46
CA GLY A 217 10.10 -15.38 9.43
C GLY A 217 11.03 -15.27 8.21
N GLN A 218 10.87 -16.12 7.19
CA GLN A 218 11.64 -16.10 5.94
C GLN A 218 11.19 -14.94 5.01
N ILE A 219 11.15 -13.73 5.56
CA ILE A 219 10.68 -12.52 4.88
C ILE A 219 11.53 -12.15 3.65
N PRO A 220 12.88 -12.20 3.70
CA PRO A 220 13.68 -11.88 2.52
C PRO A 220 13.41 -12.82 1.35
N LEU A 221 13.30 -14.11 1.63
CA LEU A 221 12.96 -15.12 0.64
C LEU A 221 11.53 -14.93 0.10
N LEU A 222 10.55 -14.65 0.97
CA LEU A 222 9.19 -14.35 0.56
C LEU A 222 9.15 -13.14 -0.39
N LYS A 223 9.83 -12.04 -0.02
CA LYS A 223 9.96 -10.85 -0.87
C LYS A 223 10.55 -11.18 -2.23
N PHE A 224 11.60 -12.01 -2.27
CA PHE A 224 12.24 -12.41 -3.50
C PHE A 224 11.24 -13.10 -4.44
N PHE A 225 10.48 -14.09 -3.94
CA PHE A 225 9.50 -14.80 -4.76
C PHE A 225 8.28 -13.96 -5.16
N MET A 226 7.89 -12.97 -4.36
CA MET A 226 6.80 -12.07 -4.73
C MET A 226 7.23 -11.07 -5.82
N HIS A 227 8.45 -10.55 -5.78
CA HIS A 227 8.95 -9.59 -6.77
C HIS A 227 9.50 -10.25 -8.05
N ASN A 228 10.10 -11.44 -7.93
CA ASN A 228 10.79 -12.09 -9.03
C ASN A 228 9.93 -13.22 -9.64
N GLY A 229 9.14 -12.87 -10.65
CA GLY A 229 8.30 -13.84 -11.37
C GLY A 229 9.06 -14.88 -12.21
N ARG A 230 10.40 -14.85 -12.26
CA ARG A 230 11.19 -15.83 -13.00
C ARG A 230 11.37 -17.15 -12.25
N ARG A 231 11.42 -17.10 -10.92
CA ARG A 231 11.66 -18.26 -10.05
C ARG A 231 10.39 -18.57 -9.28
N SER A 232 9.92 -19.82 -9.39
CA SER A 232 8.73 -20.28 -8.67
C SER A 232 9.12 -20.85 -7.31
N ILE A 233 8.37 -20.51 -6.26
CA ILE A 233 8.51 -21.13 -4.92
C ILE A 233 8.50 -22.66 -5.03
N ASP A 234 7.70 -23.19 -5.96
CA ASP A 234 7.56 -24.63 -6.20
C ASP A 234 8.90 -25.33 -6.47
N SER A 235 9.73 -24.72 -7.33
CA SER A 235 11.02 -25.28 -7.75
C SER A 235 12.03 -25.37 -6.60
N TYR A 236 11.91 -24.50 -5.59
CA TYR A 236 12.81 -24.45 -4.44
C TYR A 236 12.21 -25.06 -3.18
N TRP A 237 10.93 -25.48 -3.20
CA TRP A 237 10.20 -25.82 -1.99
C TRP A 237 10.83 -26.97 -1.19
N ALA A 238 11.39 -27.96 -1.87
CA ALA A 238 12.08 -29.06 -1.22
C ALA A 238 13.31 -28.57 -0.41
N SER A 239 14.14 -27.73 -1.03
CA SER A 239 15.32 -27.10 -0.43
C SER A 239 14.94 -26.15 0.71
N ILE A 240 13.87 -25.35 0.53
CA ILE A 240 13.33 -24.46 1.57
C ILE A 240 12.89 -25.28 2.78
N ARG A 241 12.14 -26.38 2.57
CA ARG A 241 11.71 -27.26 3.67
C ARG A 241 12.88 -27.85 4.45
N ILE A 242 14.04 -28.03 3.84
CA ILE A 242 15.25 -28.49 4.52
C ILE A 242 15.83 -27.35 5.35
N CYS A 243 15.93 -26.14 4.79
CA CYS A 243 16.38 -24.96 5.53
C CYS A 243 15.53 -24.73 6.79
N LEU A 244 14.20 -24.77 6.62
CA LEU A 244 13.25 -24.62 7.73
C LEU A 244 13.42 -25.70 8.81
N ARG A 245 13.63 -26.97 8.41
CA ARG A 245 13.86 -28.07 9.36
C ARG A 245 15.16 -27.94 10.15
N ASN A 246 16.18 -27.31 9.56
CA ASN A 246 17.48 -27.07 10.20
C ASN A 246 17.56 -25.70 10.91
N GLY A 247 16.47 -24.94 10.96
CA GLY A 247 16.46 -23.60 11.55
C GLY A 247 17.29 -22.56 10.78
N TYR A 248 17.61 -22.84 9.50
CA TYR A 248 18.44 -21.96 8.68
C TYR A 248 17.63 -20.75 8.20
N HIS A 249 18.10 -19.55 8.51
CA HIS A 249 17.50 -18.30 8.07
C HIS A 249 18.16 -17.81 6.78
N ILE A 250 17.35 -17.56 5.74
CA ILE A 250 17.86 -17.08 4.45
C ILE A 250 17.80 -15.55 4.42
N GLU A 251 18.95 -14.91 4.56
CA GLU A 251 19.07 -13.45 4.58
C GLU A 251 18.88 -12.82 3.20
N ASP A 252 19.42 -13.45 2.15
CA ASP A 252 19.25 -13.02 0.76
C ASP A 252 18.64 -14.15 -0.08
N GLY A 253 17.37 -13.97 -0.44
CA GLY A 253 16.64 -14.95 -1.25
C GLY A 253 17.16 -15.09 -2.69
N SER A 254 17.76 -14.03 -3.26
CA SER A 254 18.33 -14.08 -4.61
C SER A 254 19.61 -14.89 -4.62
N LEU A 255 20.55 -14.52 -3.75
CA LEU A 255 21.85 -15.17 -3.61
C LEU A 255 21.68 -16.66 -3.26
N TRP A 256 20.76 -16.97 -2.35
CA TRP A 256 20.46 -18.35 -1.98
C TRP A 256 19.87 -19.14 -3.15
N CYS A 257 18.95 -18.57 -3.94
CA CYS A 257 18.43 -19.25 -5.12
C CYS A 257 19.51 -19.44 -6.20
N ASP A 258 20.41 -18.45 -6.40
CA ASP A 258 21.54 -18.57 -7.33
C ASP A 258 22.48 -19.71 -6.91
N MET A 259 22.76 -19.81 -5.61
CA MET A 259 23.54 -20.92 -5.05
C MET A 259 22.84 -22.28 -5.29
N VAL A 260 21.53 -22.38 -5.02
CA VAL A 260 20.78 -23.64 -5.24
C VAL A 260 20.78 -24.03 -6.71
N ASP A 261 20.62 -23.06 -7.63
CA ASP A 261 20.68 -23.31 -9.08
C ASP A 261 22.08 -23.80 -9.48
N MET A 262 23.14 -23.18 -8.96
CA MET A 262 24.53 -23.60 -9.20
C MET A 262 24.78 -25.02 -8.69
N LEU A 263 24.33 -25.34 -7.47
CA LEU A 263 24.45 -26.68 -6.90
C LEU A 263 23.77 -27.73 -7.78
N ASN A 264 22.56 -27.43 -8.25
CA ASN A 264 21.83 -28.32 -9.15
C ASN A 264 22.56 -28.52 -10.49
N GLN A 265 23.11 -27.44 -11.07
CA GLN A 265 23.91 -27.52 -12.31
C GLN A 265 25.19 -28.34 -12.15
N LEU A 266 25.83 -28.27 -10.97
CA LEU A 266 27.02 -29.06 -10.63
C LEU A 266 26.71 -30.52 -10.22
N GLY A 267 25.45 -30.95 -10.33
CA GLY A 267 25.01 -32.30 -9.95
C GLY A 267 25.08 -32.57 -8.44
N LYS A 268 25.06 -31.53 -7.60
CA LYS A 268 25.00 -31.66 -6.14
C LYS A 268 23.57 -31.89 -5.69
N ASP A 269 23.42 -32.60 -4.58
CA ASP A 269 22.11 -32.93 -4.02
C ASP A 269 21.50 -31.72 -3.29
N ILE A 270 20.58 -31.02 -3.96
CA ILE A 270 19.80 -29.92 -3.39
C ILE A 270 18.81 -30.36 -2.31
N HIS A 271 18.68 -31.66 -2.04
CA HIS A 271 17.89 -32.21 -0.94
C HIS A 271 18.71 -32.49 0.33
N ASN A 272 19.97 -32.05 0.36
CA ASN A 272 20.86 -32.26 1.49
C ASN A 272 21.20 -30.93 2.20
N ALA A 273 20.98 -30.89 3.51
CA ALA A 273 21.24 -29.74 4.37
C ALA A 273 22.68 -29.21 4.24
N LYS A 274 23.65 -30.10 4.03
CA LYS A 274 25.06 -29.73 3.83
C LYS A 274 25.26 -28.71 2.71
N TYR A 275 24.43 -28.76 1.66
CA TYR A 275 24.57 -27.88 0.50
C TYR A 275 23.63 -26.68 0.57
N VAL A 276 22.39 -26.87 1.04
CA VAL A 276 21.38 -25.80 1.01
C VAL A 276 21.38 -24.89 2.24
N CYS A 277 22.10 -25.27 3.30
CA CYS A 277 22.29 -24.50 4.53
C CYS A 277 23.77 -24.15 4.74
N PRO A 278 24.40 -23.33 3.88
CA PRO A 278 25.78 -22.92 4.06
C PRO A 278 25.94 -22.06 5.32
N THR A 279 27.08 -22.13 5.98
CA THR A 279 27.39 -21.28 7.15
C THR A 279 27.83 -19.87 6.79
N ASP A 280 28.23 -19.64 5.54
CA ASP A 280 28.71 -18.35 5.03
C ASP A 280 28.16 -18.19 3.61
N LEU A 281 27.14 -17.35 3.44
CA LEU A 281 26.50 -17.04 2.17
C LEU A 281 26.52 -15.53 1.94
#